data_AF-A0A935T0C6-F1
#
_entry.id   AF-A0A935T0C6-F1
#
_cell.length_a   1.000
_cell.length_b   1.000
_cell.length_c   1.000
_cell.angle_alpha   90.00
_cell.angle_beta   90.00
_cell.angle_gamma   90.00
#
_symmetry.space_group_name_H-M   'P 1'
#
loop_
_entity.id
_entity.type
_entity.pdbx_description
1 polymer ?
#
loop_
_entity_poly.entity_id
_entity_poly.type
_entity_poly.pdbx_seq_one_letter_code
_entity_poly.pdbx_strand_id
1 'polypeptide(L)'
;MTANAVPSPAPTTLHDPLTTTTAGATFPLYITAFGGSSGGVSCGVVDAYDGDKKLRFWMDALDPTAPPRVPTVDKQAIATTEAASSAQLVRFTQGRASVSVQYKDTGRLALQVLDGNASPEVRGATGSFVSLPADLKVVAVENESGEANPGSSTPTGKLFARAGDPFVVTVDALDAEGERTPSFGRETVPEGIRLQSAALVAPVGGRNGTTDEGTIENATDFSADALPGRFVGKRFAFDEVGAIQLRASVADDDFLGAGPVLGSASDVVGRFAPHHFTVVANAPRFATGCAVGAFTWMGQPFGYAPGFETELIVTAVDRDGETTANYIDDWLRLSNATLAHRSYRAASGSVDESGLPAPTVDPAITTRNDGSAILRFSSGSGIALVRGAPTAPFDAELELSIDVLDADATAYPSNPFRVGGTSAGAGIDFDVARRFQYGRVRLDNAFGSELVTLPMRLRTQRFDGTAFGDDDADSCSRIPSTAIRLTPSPASLDARPSIAHLPLFSGDAGLTFAAPHVSGDVEVRVDLGATGANLPWLRADWPEDGNQDGLLDDDPRARATFGIWEGRDALIFQRELY
;
A
#
# COMPACT_ATOMS: atom_id res chain seq x y z
N MET A 1 39.66 48.13 12.53
CA MET A 1 38.52 48.30 11.59
C MET A 1 37.29 47.71 12.26
N THR A 2 36.10 48.29 12.09
CA THR A 2 34.90 47.94 12.89
C THR A 2 33.66 47.72 12.03
N ALA A 3 32.68 47.01 12.61
CA ALA A 3 31.40 46.72 11.97
C ALA A 3 30.49 47.95 11.88
N ASN A 4 30.61 48.90 12.83
CA ASN A 4 29.85 50.14 12.88
C ASN A 4 30.78 51.36 12.90
N ALA A 5 30.20 52.52 12.57
CA ALA A 5 30.90 53.79 12.64
C ALA A 5 31.29 54.12 14.09
N VAL A 6 32.54 54.54 14.29
CA VAL A 6 33.03 54.99 15.59
C VAL A 6 32.33 56.30 15.99
N PRO A 7 31.61 56.35 17.13
CA PRO A 7 30.84 57.53 17.52
C PRO A 7 31.75 58.73 17.83
N SER A 8 31.14 59.92 17.90
CA SER A 8 31.80 61.16 18.31
C SER A 8 31.10 61.73 19.56
N PRO A 9 31.80 61.90 20.70
CA PRO A 9 33.22 61.62 20.92
C PRO A 9 33.53 60.11 20.91
N ALA A 10 34.76 59.75 20.53
CA ALA A 10 35.18 58.36 20.45
C ALA A 10 35.34 57.73 21.85
N PRO A 11 34.92 56.47 22.04
CA PRO A 11 35.07 55.78 23.32
C PRO A 11 36.55 55.48 23.61
N THR A 12 36.87 55.31 24.89
CA THR A 12 38.22 54.97 25.37
C THR A 12 38.70 53.59 24.93
N THR A 13 37.77 52.70 24.60
CA THR A 13 38.02 51.36 24.03
C THR A 13 37.05 51.10 22.89
N LEU A 14 37.57 50.67 21.75
CA LEU A 14 36.77 50.37 20.55
C LEU A 14 36.63 48.85 20.41
N HIS A 15 35.51 48.29 20.87
CA HIS A 15 35.22 46.86 20.79
C HIS A 15 33.95 46.62 19.97
N ASP A 16 34.10 46.65 18.65
CA ASP A 16 33.00 46.48 17.69
C ASP A 16 33.45 45.60 16.50
N PRO A 17 33.70 44.31 16.78
CA PRO A 17 34.24 43.40 15.78
C PRO A 17 33.19 43.05 14.73
N LEU A 18 33.65 42.85 13.49
CA LEU A 18 32.89 42.11 12.50
C LEU A 18 32.89 40.63 12.95
N THR A 19 31.70 40.03 13.10
CA THR A 19 31.56 38.65 13.59
C THR A 19 31.16 37.69 12.48
N THR A 20 30.07 38.00 11.77
CA THR A 20 29.52 37.18 10.69
C THR A 20 29.09 38.02 9.50
N THR A 21 29.22 37.45 8.30
CA THR A 21 28.76 38.03 7.04
C THR A 21 28.13 36.94 6.18
N THR A 22 27.26 37.31 5.25
CA THR A 22 26.74 36.38 4.24
C THR A 22 27.59 36.48 2.97
N ALA A 23 28.04 35.35 2.44
CA ALA A 23 28.77 35.29 1.17
C ALA A 23 27.96 36.01 0.08
N GLY A 24 28.62 36.83 -0.73
CA GLY A 24 28.00 37.63 -1.79
C GLY A 24 27.23 38.86 -1.29
N ALA A 25 26.90 38.99 -0.01
CA ALA A 25 26.31 40.21 0.51
C ALA A 25 27.37 41.32 0.60
N THR A 26 26.99 42.53 0.20
CA THR A 26 27.82 43.71 0.42
C THR A 26 27.54 44.28 1.81
N PHE A 27 28.59 44.57 2.58
CA PHE A 27 28.49 45.19 3.90
C PHE A 27 29.44 46.39 4.02
N PRO A 28 29.09 47.42 4.81
CA PRO A 28 30.01 48.51 5.09
C PRO A 28 31.09 48.07 6.08
N LEU A 29 32.33 48.49 5.82
CA LEU A 29 33.46 48.32 6.73
C LEU A 29 33.99 49.69 7.12
N TYR A 30 33.97 49.98 8.42
CA TYR A 30 34.37 51.28 8.93
C TYR A 30 35.85 51.28 9.31
N ILE A 31 36.57 52.26 8.77
CA ILE A 31 38.00 52.44 8.96
C ILE A 31 38.19 53.76 9.71
N THR A 32 38.83 53.71 10.87
CA THR A 32 39.11 54.89 11.69
C THR A 32 40.59 54.94 12.01
N ALA A 33 41.24 56.04 11.65
CA ALA A 33 42.61 56.31 12.06
C ALA A 33 42.62 56.62 13.55
N PHE A 34 43.27 55.76 14.34
CA PHE A 34 43.26 55.83 15.79
C PHE A 34 44.69 55.80 16.32
N GLY A 35 45.05 56.76 17.18
CA GLY A 35 46.41 56.91 17.69
C GLY A 35 46.59 58.12 18.60
N GLY A 36 47.82 58.41 19.01
CA GLY A 36 48.12 59.60 19.82
C GLY A 36 47.99 60.87 18.97
N SER A 37 47.10 61.79 19.38
CA SER A 37 47.07 63.14 18.80
C SER A 37 48.41 63.82 19.06
N SER A 38 48.96 64.53 18.08
CA SER A 38 50.21 65.30 18.22
C SER A 38 50.17 66.22 19.45
N GLY A 39 50.76 65.76 20.57
CA GLY A 39 50.92 66.50 21.83
C GLY A 39 50.09 66.07 23.06
N GLY A 40 49.32 64.97 23.04
CA GLY A 40 48.48 64.54 24.19
C GLY A 40 48.67 63.08 24.64
N VAL A 41 48.52 62.81 25.95
CA VAL A 41 48.76 61.51 26.63
C VAL A 41 47.62 60.49 26.43
N SER A 42 46.65 60.75 25.54
CA SER A 42 45.49 59.87 25.30
C SER A 42 45.35 59.51 23.82
N CYS A 43 45.24 58.21 23.52
CA CYS A 43 44.90 57.71 22.18
C CYS A 43 43.45 58.09 21.82
N GLY A 44 43.22 58.50 20.56
CA GLY A 44 41.91 58.87 20.05
C GLY A 44 41.86 58.87 18.53
N VAL A 45 40.76 59.35 17.95
CA VAL A 45 40.64 59.49 16.49
C VAL A 45 41.58 60.60 16.00
N VAL A 46 42.32 60.31 14.93
CA VAL A 46 43.27 61.24 14.32
C VAL A 46 42.52 62.04 13.24
N ASP A 47 41.83 63.11 13.64
CA ASP A 47 41.02 63.91 12.71
C ASP A 47 41.85 64.50 11.55
N ALA A 48 43.15 64.73 11.75
CA ALA A 48 44.08 65.19 10.73
C ALA A 48 44.38 64.15 9.64
N TYR A 49 44.05 62.87 9.87
CA TYR A 49 44.13 61.82 8.86
C TYR A 49 42.92 61.95 7.93
N ASP A 50 42.98 62.94 7.06
CA ASP A 50 41.86 63.40 6.24
C ASP A 50 42.16 63.39 4.75
N GLY A 51 41.11 63.38 3.92
CA GLY A 51 41.21 63.38 2.48
C GLY A 51 41.54 62.01 1.87
N ASP A 52 42.05 62.00 0.65
CA ASP A 52 42.26 60.77 -0.10
C ASP A 52 43.55 60.07 0.35
N LYS A 53 43.43 58.81 0.75
CA LYS A 53 44.54 57.97 1.23
C LYS A 53 44.72 56.76 0.33
N LYS A 54 45.97 56.38 0.09
CA LYS A 54 46.34 55.23 -0.74
C LYS A 54 46.53 54.02 0.15
N LEU A 55 45.45 53.28 0.38
CA LEU A 55 45.43 52.12 1.26
C LEU A 55 45.65 50.84 0.47
N ARG A 56 46.44 49.92 1.02
CA ARG A 56 46.60 48.56 0.50
C ARG A 56 45.80 47.61 1.37
N PHE A 57 45.04 46.72 0.75
CA PHE A 57 44.22 45.74 1.46
C PHE A 57 44.61 44.32 1.05
N TRP A 58 44.55 43.40 2.01
CA TRP A 58 44.65 41.97 1.77
C TRP A 58 43.82 41.20 2.79
N MET A 59 43.54 39.94 2.48
CA MET A 59 42.91 39.01 3.41
C MET A 59 43.95 38.09 4.06
N ASP A 60 43.73 37.77 5.33
CA ASP A 60 44.30 36.59 5.97
C ASP A 60 43.24 35.48 5.92
N ALA A 61 43.52 34.43 5.15
CA ALA A 61 42.68 33.24 5.07
C ALA A 61 42.92 32.36 6.31
N LEU A 62 41.93 32.23 7.18
CA LEU A 62 42.08 31.48 8.43
C LEU A 62 41.52 30.05 8.29
N ASP A 63 40.33 29.90 7.69
CA ASP A 63 39.76 28.58 7.41
C ASP A 63 38.69 28.64 6.29
N PRO A 64 38.88 28.05 5.11
CA PRO A 64 40.08 27.32 4.68
C PRO A 64 41.29 28.25 4.50
N THR A 65 42.50 27.68 4.55
CA THR A 65 43.76 28.45 4.44
C THR A 65 44.11 28.85 2.99
N ALA A 66 43.41 28.32 1.99
CA ALA A 66 43.64 28.60 0.57
C ALA A 66 42.32 28.73 -0.21
N PRO A 67 41.47 29.72 0.11
CA PRO A 67 40.20 29.91 -0.57
C PRO A 67 40.46 30.36 -2.03
N PRO A 68 39.65 29.91 -3.00
CA PRO A 68 39.83 30.22 -4.42
C PRO A 68 39.35 31.63 -4.81
N ARG A 69 38.67 32.34 -3.91
CA ARG A 69 38.15 33.70 -4.14
C ARG A 69 38.73 34.66 -3.10
N VAL A 70 38.84 35.93 -3.48
CA VAL A 70 39.25 37.04 -2.60
C VAL A 70 38.11 38.04 -2.43
N PRO A 71 38.04 38.77 -1.29
CA PRO A 71 37.10 39.86 -1.12
C PRO A 71 37.34 40.99 -2.12
N THR A 72 36.31 41.81 -2.30
CA THR A 72 36.43 43.12 -2.94
C THR A 72 36.21 44.22 -1.91
N VAL A 73 36.94 45.33 -2.07
CA VAL A 73 36.73 46.58 -1.35
C VAL A 73 36.40 47.64 -2.41
N ASP A 74 35.25 48.28 -2.29
CA ASP A 74 34.70 49.21 -3.28
C ASP A 74 34.74 48.66 -4.71
N LYS A 75 34.36 47.38 -4.83
CA LYS A 75 34.33 46.57 -6.07
C LYS A 75 35.71 46.27 -6.67
N GLN A 76 36.80 46.60 -5.99
CA GLN A 76 38.16 46.22 -6.40
C GLN A 76 38.62 45.00 -5.60
N ALA A 77 39.08 43.95 -6.28
CA ALA A 77 39.60 42.75 -5.63
C ALA A 77 40.85 43.07 -4.81
N ILE A 78 40.91 42.56 -3.59
CA ILE A 78 42.08 42.69 -2.71
C ILE A 78 43.03 41.50 -2.88
N ALA A 79 44.24 41.60 -2.33
CA ALA A 79 45.22 40.52 -2.41
C ALA A 79 45.07 39.47 -1.29
N THR A 80 45.81 38.37 -1.41
CA THR A 80 45.93 37.33 -0.37
C THR A 80 47.16 37.51 0.53
N THR A 81 48.02 38.48 0.22
CA THR A 81 49.21 38.80 1.03
C THR A 81 49.52 40.30 0.95
N GLU A 82 50.22 40.82 1.96
CA GLU A 82 50.72 42.20 1.94
C GLU A 82 51.59 42.45 0.71
N ALA A 83 52.50 41.53 0.36
CA ALA A 83 53.42 41.69 -0.77
C ALA A 83 52.70 41.86 -2.11
N ALA A 84 51.59 41.13 -2.32
CA ALA A 84 50.80 41.18 -3.54
C ALA A 84 49.75 42.32 -3.55
N SER A 85 49.50 42.98 -2.42
CA SER A 85 48.49 44.04 -2.31
C SER A 85 48.87 45.29 -3.10
N SER A 86 47.89 45.90 -3.78
CA SER A 86 48.03 47.18 -4.49
C SER A 86 47.31 48.29 -3.74
N ALA A 87 47.73 49.53 -3.97
CA ALA A 87 47.11 50.70 -3.34
C ALA A 87 45.81 51.09 -4.06
N GLN A 88 44.74 51.29 -3.29
CA GLN A 88 43.46 51.83 -3.70
C GLN A 88 43.16 53.12 -2.93
N LEU A 89 42.38 54.02 -3.54
CA LEU A 89 42.07 55.33 -2.98
C LEU A 89 40.86 55.21 -2.03
N VAL A 90 41.05 55.57 -0.76
CA VAL A 90 39.97 55.63 0.24
C VAL A 90 39.90 57.04 0.78
N ARG A 91 38.71 57.64 0.75
CA ARG A 91 38.51 59.01 1.23
C ARG A 91 38.13 59.03 2.70
N PHE A 92 38.98 59.67 3.50
CA PHE A 92 38.73 59.95 4.90
C PHE A 92 38.07 61.31 5.08
N THR A 93 37.19 61.41 6.07
CA THR A 93 36.60 62.63 6.61
C THR A 93 36.80 62.63 8.12
N GLN A 94 37.62 63.54 8.64
CA GLN A 94 37.94 63.64 10.08
C GLN A 94 38.38 62.29 10.67
N GLY A 95 39.42 61.68 10.06
CA GLY A 95 39.99 60.42 10.54
C GLY A 95 39.12 59.18 10.33
N ARG A 96 37.96 59.29 9.67
CA ARG A 96 37.02 58.18 9.45
C ARG A 96 36.74 57.96 7.97
N ALA A 97 36.61 56.71 7.56
CA ALA A 97 36.18 56.29 6.24
C ALA A 97 35.23 55.09 6.35
N SER A 98 34.42 54.89 5.32
CA SER A 98 33.62 53.68 5.14
C SER A 98 33.90 53.16 3.74
N VAL A 99 34.19 51.87 3.64
CA VAL A 99 34.33 51.18 2.36
C VAL A 99 33.27 50.08 2.26
N SER A 100 32.88 49.71 1.05
CA SER A 100 31.97 48.60 0.81
C SER A 100 32.77 47.32 0.59
N VAL A 101 32.46 46.26 1.33
CA VAL A 101 33.14 44.96 1.20
C VAL A 101 32.18 43.89 0.76
N GLN A 102 32.63 43.03 -0.13
CA GLN A 102 31.89 41.85 -0.57
C GLN A 102 32.85 40.68 -0.73
N TYR A 103 32.52 39.54 -0.11
CA TYR A 103 33.26 38.29 -0.26
C TYR A 103 32.31 37.20 -0.76
N LYS A 104 32.59 36.62 -1.93
CA LYS A 104 31.70 35.68 -2.64
C LYS A 104 32.02 34.21 -2.36
N ASP A 105 32.52 33.91 -1.18
CA ASP A 105 32.86 32.56 -0.75
C ASP A 105 32.68 32.42 0.76
N THR A 106 32.79 31.20 1.26
CA THR A 106 32.62 30.90 2.68
C THR A 106 33.96 30.74 3.40
N GLY A 107 33.90 30.83 4.73
CA GLY A 107 35.03 30.55 5.60
C GLY A 107 35.32 31.66 6.60
N ARG A 108 36.32 31.42 7.44
CA ARG A 108 36.85 32.36 8.42
C ARG A 108 38.02 33.15 7.82
N LEU A 109 37.93 34.47 7.90
CA LEU A 109 38.97 35.37 7.42
C LEU A 109 39.16 36.59 8.32
N ALA A 110 40.27 37.30 8.13
CA ALA A 110 40.47 38.65 8.63
C ALA A 110 40.91 39.57 7.48
N LEU A 111 40.54 40.84 7.54
CA LEU A 111 40.97 41.85 6.57
C LEU A 111 42.05 42.73 7.17
N GLN A 112 43.08 42.98 6.38
CA GLN A 112 44.23 43.79 6.75
C GLN A 112 44.29 45.05 5.87
N VAL A 113 44.79 46.14 6.44
CA VAL A 113 44.98 47.40 5.75
C VAL A 113 46.30 48.06 6.12
N LEU A 114 46.96 48.66 5.13
CA LEU A 114 48.20 49.42 5.27
C LEU A 114 48.14 50.73 4.48
N ASP A 115 48.44 51.84 5.15
CA ASP A 115 48.93 53.06 4.52
C ASP A 115 50.45 53.15 4.69
N GLY A 116 51.17 52.70 3.66
CA GLY A 116 52.64 52.78 3.61
C GLY A 116 53.19 54.16 3.25
N ASN A 117 52.32 55.13 2.92
CA ASN A 117 52.75 56.51 2.62
C ASN A 117 52.69 57.42 3.86
N ALA A 118 52.06 56.95 4.94
CA ALA A 118 52.07 57.63 6.23
C ALA A 118 53.41 57.40 6.95
N SER A 119 53.82 58.38 7.77
CA SER A 119 55.00 58.27 8.64
C SER A 119 54.61 58.63 10.08
N PRO A 120 54.63 57.67 11.04
CA PRO A 120 54.86 56.24 10.83
C PRO A 120 53.77 55.58 9.95
N GLU A 121 54.04 54.40 9.41
CA GLU A 121 53.05 53.62 8.67
C GLU A 121 51.79 53.42 9.51
N VAL A 122 50.62 53.52 8.88
CA VAL A 122 49.33 53.26 9.55
C VAL A 122 48.86 51.87 9.15
N ARG A 123 48.68 50.99 10.14
CA ARG A 123 48.23 49.61 9.96
C ARG A 123 46.93 49.37 10.69
N GLY A 124 46.10 48.49 10.17
CA GLY A 124 44.87 48.07 10.79
C GLY A 124 44.46 46.67 10.36
N ALA A 125 43.67 46.03 11.21
CA ALA A 125 43.05 44.73 10.93
C ALA A 125 41.58 44.75 11.37
N THR A 126 40.80 43.82 10.85
CA THR A 126 39.59 43.33 11.54
C THR A 126 39.98 42.22 12.54
N GLY A 127 39.06 41.89 13.45
CA GLY A 127 39.09 40.55 14.05
C GLY A 127 38.77 39.48 13.00
N SER A 128 38.92 38.21 13.35
CA SER A 128 38.42 37.13 12.49
C SER A 128 36.89 37.18 12.44
N PHE A 129 36.32 36.99 11.25
CA PHE A 129 34.89 36.85 11.04
C PHE A 129 34.60 35.68 10.12
N VAL A 130 33.37 35.18 10.15
CA VAL A 130 32.93 34.05 9.34
C VAL A 130 31.99 34.53 8.23
N SER A 131 32.30 34.18 6.99
CA SER A 131 31.40 34.31 5.84
C SER A 131 30.61 33.03 5.67
N LEU A 132 29.31 33.07 5.95
CA LEU A 132 28.38 31.95 5.82
C LEU A 132 27.82 31.88 4.39
N PRO A 133 27.48 30.70 3.85
CA PRO A 133 26.72 30.64 2.61
C PRO A 133 25.35 31.28 2.80
N ALA A 134 24.80 31.85 1.73
CA ALA A 134 23.46 32.45 1.76
C ALA A 134 22.36 31.39 1.68
N ASP A 135 22.61 30.29 0.99
CA ASP A 135 21.67 29.19 0.82
C ASP A 135 22.39 27.85 0.66
N LEU A 136 21.80 26.79 1.23
CA LEU A 136 22.11 25.40 0.92
C LEU A 136 20.96 24.87 0.08
N LYS A 137 21.02 25.12 -1.22
CA LYS A 137 19.88 24.95 -2.11
C LYS A 137 19.82 23.55 -2.69
N VAL A 138 18.70 22.86 -2.52
CA VAL A 138 18.39 21.64 -3.27
C VAL A 138 18.15 22.02 -4.74
N VAL A 139 19.02 21.55 -5.64
CA VAL A 139 18.99 21.92 -7.07
C VAL A 139 18.54 20.80 -7.99
N ALA A 140 18.62 19.54 -7.55
CA ALA A 140 18.11 18.40 -8.29
C ALA A 140 17.72 17.27 -7.34
N VAL A 141 16.66 16.54 -7.71
CA VAL A 141 16.20 15.34 -7.03
C VAL A 141 15.84 14.31 -8.10
N GLU A 142 16.41 13.11 -8.00
CA GLU A 142 16.23 12.01 -8.95
C GLU A 142 15.91 10.70 -8.20
N ASN A 143 15.08 9.83 -8.74
CA ASN A 143 14.82 8.52 -8.13
C ASN A 143 15.97 7.54 -8.39
N GLU A 144 15.89 6.33 -7.83
CA GLU A 144 16.90 5.27 -8.01
C GLU A 144 17.19 4.94 -9.49
N SER A 145 16.19 5.13 -10.38
CA SER A 145 16.31 4.90 -11.83
C SER A 145 16.92 6.09 -12.59
N GLY A 146 17.27 7.18 -11.92
CA GLY A 146 17.80 8.40 -12.52
C GLY A 146 16.74 9.28 -13.20
N GLU A 147 15.45 9.07 -12.91
CA GLU A 147 14.39 9.95 -13.40
C GLU A 147 14.25 11.18 -12.50
N ALA A 148 14.16 12.36 -13.12
CA ALA A 148 13.93 13.60 -12.41
C ALA A 148 12.58 13.61 -11.67
N ASN A 149 12.57 14.20 -10.48
CA ASN A 149 11.39 14.40 -9.67
C ASN A 149 10.25 15.08 -10.46
N PRO A 150 9.05 14.46 -10.54
CA PRO A 150 7.92 15.02 -11.27
C PRO A 150 7.17 16.11 -10.50
N GLY A 151 7.45 16.32 -9.22
CA GLY A 151 6.81 17.35 -8.39
C GLY A 151 5.31 17.15 -8.20
N SER A 152 4.84 15.92 -8.26
CA SER A 152 3.43 15.57 -8.12
C SER A 152 3.00 15.51 -6.65
N SER A 153 1.87 16.13 -6.33
CA SER A 153 1.27 16.16 -4.98
C SER A 153 -0.20 15.72 -4.94
N THR A 154 -0.70 15.12 -6.02
CA THR A 154 -2.09 14.62 -6.10
C THR A 154 -2.11 13.09 -6.07
N PRO A 155 -3.20 12.46 -5.57
CA PRO A 155 -3.26 11.00 -5.44
C PRO A 155 -3.05 10.24 -6.76
N THR A 156 -3.39 10.83 -7.90
CA THR A 156 -3.20 10.23 -9.23
C THR A 156 -2.04 10.83 -10.02
N GLY A 157 -1.25 11.71 -9.39
CA GLY A 157 -0.07 12.32 -9.99
C GLY A 157 1.02 11.29 -10.27
N LYS A 158 1.97 11.65 -11.13
CA LYS A 158 3.05 10.74 -11.54
C LYS A 158 3.83 10.28 -10.31
N LEU A 159 4.00 8.96 -10.20
CA LEU A 159 4.80 8.33 -9.15
C LEU A 159 6.27 8.75 -9.33
N PHE A 160 6.91 9.16 -8.24
CA PHE A 160 8.33 9.47 -8.17
C PHE A 160 9.14 8.26 -7.69
N ALA A 161 8.79 7.75 -6.52
CA ALA A 161 9.45 6.63 -5.85
C ALA A 161 8.45 5.92 -4.92
N ARG A 162 8.80 4.74 -4.39
CA ARG A 162 8.02 4.11 -3.32
C ARG A 162 8.58 4.49 -1.96
N ALA A 163 7.76 4.41 -0.92
CA ALA A 163 8.16 4.66 0.46
C ALA A 163 9.33 3.76 0.84
N GLY A 164 10.44 4.35 1.29
CA GLY A 164 11.69 3.68 1.60
C GLY A 164 12.63 3.43 0.40
N ASP A 165 12.21 3.71 -0.84
CA ASP A 165 13.15 3.62 -1.97
C ASP A 165 14.19 4.75 -1.93
N PRO A 166 15.45 4.46 -2.31
CA PRO A 166 16.49 5.47 -2.32
C PRO A 166 16.27 6.48 -3.44
N PHE A 167 16.59 7.74 -3.16
CA PHE A 167 16.64 8.82 -4.13
C PHE A 167 17.93 9.64 -3.97
N VAL A 168 18.30 10.31 -5.06
CA VAL A 168 19.49 11.15 -5.17
C VAL A 168 19.08 12.61 -4.97
N VAL A 169 19.84 13.33 -4.16
CA VAL A 169 19.68 14.78 -3.97
C VAL A 169 20.99 15.48 -4.24
N THR A 170 20.93 16.54 -5.04
CA THR A 170 22.05 17.46 -5.27
C THR A 170 21.78 18.79 -4.58
N VAL A 171 22.76 19.25 -3.80
CA VAL A 171 22.73 20.54 -3.09
C VAL A 171 23.88 21.41 -3.56
N ASP A 172 23.60 22.68 -3.82
CA ASP A 172 24.63 23.71 -4.03
C ASP A 172 24.67 24.66 -2.82
N ALA A 173 25.88 24.90 -2.29
CA ALA A 173 26.13 26.00 -1.36
C ALA A 173 26.32 27.29 -2.15
N LEU A 174 25.42 28.25 -1.96
CA LEU A 174 25.32 29.46 -2.78
C LEU A 174 25.60 30.72 -1.97
N ASP A 175 26.16 31.72 -2.63
CA ASP A 175 26.24 33.09 -2.16
C ASP A 175 24.92 33.85 -2.40
N ALA A 176 24.83 35.08 -1.89
CA ALA A 176 23.62 35.91 -1.98
C ALA A 176 23.27 36.34 -3.42
N GLU A 177 24.15 36.08 -4.39
CA GLU A 177 23.93 36.35 -5.82
C GLU A 177 23.59 35.06 -6.59
N GLY A 178 23.54 33.91 -5.91
CA GLY A 178 23.21 32.61 -6.50
C GLY A 178 24.38 31.87 -7.12
N GLU A 179 25.61 32.31 -6.88
CA GLU A 179 26.82 31.63 -7.34
C GLU A 179 27.35 30.67 -6.27
N ARG A 180 27.92 29.54 -6.69
CA ARG A 180 28.48 28.57 -5.74
C ARG A 180 29.63 29.16 -4.92
N THR A 181 29.70 28.79 -3.65
CA THR A 181 30.78 29.09 -2.72
C THR A 181 31.76 27.91 -2.65
N PRO A 182 32.87 27.91 -3.43
CA PRO A 182 33.75 26.75 -3.58
C PRO A 182 34.47 26.32 -2.30
N SER A 183 34.55 27.18 -1.29
CA SER A 183 35.23 26.91 -0.01
C SER A 183 34.39 26.09 0.95
N PHE A 184 33.07 26.02 0.78
CA PHE A 184 32.19 25.23 1.65
C PHE A 184 32.54 23.74 1.56
N GLY A 185 32.73 23.09 2.71
CA GLY A 185 33.19 21.70 2.83
C GLY A 185 34.68 21.50 2.56
N ARG A 186 35.48 22.58 2.56
CA ARG A 186 36.94 22.55 2.43
C ARG A 186 37.66 23.15 3.65
N GLU A 187 36.91 23.47 4.69
CA GLU A 187 37.41 23.88 5.98
C GLU A 187 38.33 22.79 6.58
N THR A 188 39.13 23.16 7.57
CA THR A 188 40.09 22.26 8.23
C THR A 188 39.39 21.05 8.84
N VAL A 189 38.20 21.28 9.40
CA VAL A 189 37.20 20.25 9.67
C VAL A 189 36.09 20.48 8.64
N PRO A 190 36.01 19.66 7.58
CA PRO A 190 35.06 19.89 6.50
C PRO A 190 33.61 19.91 7.00
N GLU A 191 32.89 20.96 6.63
CA GLU A 191 31.48 21.11 6.95
C GLU A 191 30.63 20.12 6.14
N GLY A 192 29.69 19.46 6.82
CA GLY A 192 28.76 18.51 6.23
C GLY A 192 27.38 19.12 5.96
N ILE A 193 26.55 18.39 5.22
CA ILE A 193 25.14 18.75 4.98
C ILE A 193 24.24 17.70 5.60
N ARG A 194 23.12 18.12 6.20
CA ARG A 194 22.00 17.28 6.62
C ARG A 194 20.76 17.63 5.83
N LEU A 195 20.05 16.62 5.37
CA LEU A 195 18.77 16.72 4.67
C LEU A 195 17.61 16.37 5.60
N GLN A 196 16.51 17.09 5.48
CA GLN A 196 15.25 16.77 6.16
C GLN A 196 14.06 17.06 5.25
N SER A 197 12.92 16.42 5.52
CA SER A 197 11.64 16.86 4.99
C SER A 197 11.12 18.03 5.83
N ALA A 198 11.20 19.24 5.27
CA ALA A 198 10.73 20.45 5.94
C ALA A 198 9.21 20.49 6.10
N ALA A 199 8.46 19.82 5.22
CA ALA A 199 7.01 19.76 5.28
C ALA A 199 6.46 18.60 4.46
N LEU A 200 5.39 17.98 4.96
CA LEU A 200 4.46 17.20 4.15
C LEU A 200 3.57 18.16 3.35
N VAL A 201 3.59 18.02 2.03
CA VAL A 201 2.75 18.81 1.10
C VAL A 201 1.41 18.12 0.91
N ALA A 202 1.41 16.79 0.77
CA ALA A 202 0.19 16.00 0.65
C ALA A 202 0.44 14.54 1.12
N PRO A 203 -0.57 13.81 1.63
CA PRO A 203 -1.91 14.30 1.97
C PRO A 203 -1.89 15.39 3.05
N VAL A 204 -2.78 16.37 2.94
CA VAL A 204 -2.89 17.45 3.93
C VAL A 204 -3.39 16.86 5.25
N GLY A 205 -2.67 17.12 6.34
CA GLY A 205 -2.99 16.55 7.67
C GLY A 205 -2.49 15.12 7.87
N GLY A 206 -1.77 14.56 6.90
CA GLY A 206 -1.02 13.31 7.07
C GLY A 206 0.26 13.50 7.88
N ARG A 207 1.02 12.41 8.06
CA ARG A 207 2.30 12.38 8.77
C ARG A 207 3.46 12.72 7.86
N ASN A 208 4.40 13.53 8.34
CA ASN A 208 5.65 13.81 7.64
C ASN A 208 6.71 12.73 7.94
N GLY A 209 6.55 11.57 7.31
CA GLY A 209 7.34 10.37 7.63
C GLY A 209 6.72 9.58 8.79
N THR A 210 7.22 8.37 9.07
CA THR A 210 6.60 7.48 10.07
C THR A 210 6.59 8.10 11.48
N THR A 211 7.61 8.88 11.82
CA THR A 211 7.74 9.58 13.10
C THR A 211 6.98 10.92 13.18
N ASP A 212 6.46 11.40 12.05
CA ASP A 212 5.90 12.75 11.88
C ASP A 212 6.92 13.90 12.14
N GLU A 213 8.22 13.59 12.14
CA GLU A 213 9.30 14.56 12.38
C GLU A 213 10.02 15.00 11.09
N GLY A 214 9.62 14.50 9.93
CA GLY A 214 10.27 14.80 8.65
C GLY A 214 11.64 14.18 8.48
N THR A 215 11.89 13.05 9.15
CA THR A 215 13.15 12.31 9.06
C THR A 215 13.38 11.80 7.63
N ILE A 216 14.62 11.91 7.18
CA ILE A 216 15.10 11.30 5.94
C ILE A 216 16.19 10.30 6.31
N GLU A 217 16.06 9.06 5.83
CA GLU A 217 17.09 8.05 6.07
C GLU A 217 18.40 8.48 5.41
N ASN A 218 19.55 8.18 6.06
CA ASN A 218 20.87 8.59 5.58
C ASN A 218 21.00 10.12 5.37
N ALA A 219 20.27 10.94 6.13
CA ALA A 219 20.18 12.40 6.00
C ALA A 219 21.52 13.16 5.85
N THR A 220 22.63 12.62 6.34
CA THR A 220 23.96 13.25 6.26
C THR A 220 24.89 12.62 5.23
N ASP A 221 24.43 11.67 4.42
CA ASP A 221 25.22 10.91 3.44
C ASP A 221 25.49 11.68 2.14
N PHE A 222 25.98 12.92 2.29
CA PHE A 222 26.45 13.73 1.18
C PHE A 222 27.93 13.52 0.90
N SER A 223 28.30 13.62 -0.37
CA SER A 223 29.69 13.67 -0.82
C SER A 223 29.91 14.91 -1.69
N ALA A 224 31.09 15.52 -1.60
CA ALA A 224 31.43 16.64 -2.48
C ALA A 224 31.49 16.17 -3.94
N ASP A 225 30.89 16.95 -4.84
CA ASP A 225 30.93 16.71 -6.28
C ASP A 225 32.24 17.24 -6.90
N ALA A 226 32.48 16.89 -8.17
CA ALA A 226 33.59 17.44 -8.93
C ALA A 226 33.50 18.97 -9.09
N LEU A 227 32.28 19.53 -9.07
CA LEU A 227 32.06 20.97 -9.07
C LEU A 227 32.18 21.52 -7.62
N PRO A 228 33.12 22.44 -7.33
CA PRO A 228 33.26 23.00 -5.99
C PRO A 228 32.00 23.69 -5.47
N GLY A 229 31.67 23.48 -4.20
CA GLY A 229 30.45 24.00 -3.58
C GLY A 229 29.17 23.22 -3.92
N ARG A 230 29.30 22.05 -4.59
CA ARG A 230 28.19 21.12 -4.86
C ARG A 230 28.39 19.81 -4.10
N PHE A 231 27.28 19.25 -3.61
CA PHE A 231 27.22 18.00 -2.88
C PHE A 231 26.13 17.11 -3.42
N VAL A 232 26.38 15.79 -3.45
CA VAL A 232 25.44 14.77 -3.91
C VAL A 232 25.36 13.66 -2.88
N GLY A 233 24.15 13.32 -2.45
CA GLY A 233 23.85 12.12 -1.68
C GLY A 233 22.90 11.22 -2.46
N LYS A 234 23.08 9.90 -2.33
CA LYS A 234 22.47 8.91 -3.25
C LYS A 234 21.58 7.87 -2.58
N ARG A 235 21.49 7.89 -1.25
CA ARG A 235 20.84 6.85 -0.44
C ARG A 235 19.78 7.43 0.50
N PHE A 236 19.24 8.59 0.17
CA PHE A 236 18.18 9.19 0.97
C PHE A 236 16.90 8.41 0.77
N ALA A 237 16.13 8.18 1.82
CA ALA A 237 14.83 7.54 1.73
C ALA A 237 13.80 8.30 2.58
N PHE A 238 12.56 8.34 2.08
CA PHE A 238 11.39 8.85 2.79
C PHE A 238 10.42 7.69 2.95
N ASP A 239 10.00 7.44 4.18
CA ASP A 239 9.38 6.20 4.64
C ASP A 239 7.85 6.23 4.63
N GLU A 240 7.23 7.22 3.98
CA GLU A 240 5.79 7.43 4.04
C GLU A 240 5.19 7.80 2.68
N VAL A 241 3.90 7.55 2.52
CA VAL A 241 3.12 7.94 1.33
C VAL A 241 2.89 9.44 1.34
N GLY A 242 3.09 10.10 0.19
CA GLY A 242 2.84 11.53 0.12
C GLY A 242 3.67 12.28 -0.91
N ALA A 243 3.77 13.58 -0.70
CA ALA A 243 4.71 14.47 -1.36
C ALA A 243 5.24 15.44 -0.31
N ILE A 244 6.53 15.77 -0.39
CA ILE A 244 7.24 16.53 0.64
C ILE A 244 7.97 17.74 0.07
N GLN A 245 8.49 18.61 0.92
CA GLN A 245 9.53 19.58 0.57
C GLN A 245 10.79 19.25 1.36
N LEU A 246 11.91 19.16 0.67
CA LEU A 246 13.21 18.93 1.29
C LEU A 246 13.84 20.25 1.72
N ARG A 247 14.69 20.21 2.73
CA ARG A 247 15.54 21.34 3.13
C ARG A 247 16.88 20.83 3.62
N ALA A 248 17.95 21.47 3.17
CA ALA A 248 19.31 21.18 3.62
C ALA A 248 19.72 22.14 4.75
N SER A 249 20.56 21.67 5.66
CA SER A 249 21.25 22.47 6.67
C SER A 249 22.71 22.03 6.79
N VAL A 250 23.53 22.83 7.46
CA VAL A 250 24.83 22.33 7.95
C VAL A 250 24.57 21.17 8.93
N ALA A 251 25.40 20.13 8.88
CA ALA A 251 25.10 18.84 9.48
C ALA A 251 25.06 18.85 11.01
N ASP A 252 25.89 19.65 11.65
CA ASP A 252 26.03 19.78 13.10
C ASP A 252 25.41 21.07 13.66
N ASP A 253 24.62 21.78 12.84
CA ASP A 253 23.95 23.03 13.19
C ASP A 253 24.91 24.20 13.57
N ASP A 254 26.20 24.14 13.19
CA ASP A 254 27.16 25.20 13.47
C ASP A 254 28.24 25.35 12.38
N PHE A 255 28.17 26.39 11.55
CA PHE A 255 29.20 26.66 10.55
C PHE A 255 30.35 27.47 11.16
N LEU A 256 31.50 26.83 11.43
CA LEU A 256 32.70 27.48 11.99
C LEU A 256 32.45 28.33 13.26
N GLY A 257 31.53 27.93 14.15
CA GLY A 257 31.20 28.68 15.38
C GLY A 257 30.28 29.88 15.17
N ALA A 258 29.73 30.07 13.96
CA ALA A 258 28.83 31.17 13.63
C ALA A 258 27.35 30.81 13.82
N GLY A 259 27.03 29.56 14.18
CA GLY A 259 25.68 29.05 14.31
C GLY A 259 25.12 28.37 13.06
N PRO A 260 23.83 28.03 13.05
CA PRO A 260 23.24 27.18 12.03
C PRO A 260 23.11 27.90 10.69
N VAL A 261 23.33 27.14 9.62
CA VAL A 261 22.96 27.57 8.26
C VAL A 261 21.87 26.66 7.74
N LEU A 262 20.75 27.28 7.39
CA LEU A 262 19.55 26.61 6.92
C LEU A 262 19.24 27.07 5.50
N GLY A 263 19.12 26.11 4.58
CA GLY A 263 18.77 26.38 3.19
C GLY A 263 17.29 26.69 3.00
N SER A 264 16.97 27.15 1.80
CA SER A 264 15.60 27.30 1.32
C SER A 264 14.91 25.93 1.19
N ALA A 265 13.58 25.91 1.34
CA ALA A 265 12.82 24.70 1.04
C ALA A 265 12.84 24.45 -0.48
N SER A 266 12.94 23.18 -0.87
CA SER A 266 12.86 22.77 -2.26
C SER A 266 11.45 22.96 -2.84
N ASP A 267 11.33 22.79 -4.15
CA ASP A 267 10.06 22.45 -4.77
C ASP A 267 9.52 21.12 -4.23
N VAL A 268 8.28 20.79 -4.54
CA VAL A 268 7.64 19.53 -4.13
C VAL A 268 8.44 18.35 -4.66
N VAL A 269 8.75 17.39 -3.78
CA VAL A 269 9.34 16.09 -4.09
C VAL A 269 8.27 15.03 -3.90
N GLY A 270 7.92 14.34 -4.97
CA GLY A 270 6.82 13.36 -4.94
C GLY A 270 6.21 13.13 -6.31
N ARG A 271 5.28 12.18 -6.43
CA ARG A 271 4.59 11.51 -5.32
C ARG A 271 5.26 10.19 -4.88
N PHE A 272 5.25 9.91 -3.59
CA PHE A 272 5.58 8.63 -2.97
C PHE A 272 4.32 7.77 -2.78
N ALA A 273 4.38 6.50 -3.19
CA ALA A 273 3.35 5.47 -2.93
C ALA A 273 3.93 4.36 -2.03
N PRO A 274 3.12 3.44 -1.47
CA PRO A 274 3.69 2.38 -0.65
C PRO A 274 4.66 1.50 -1.45
N HIS A 275 5.59 0.85 -0.75
CA HIS A 275 6.50 -0.09 -1.39
C HIS A 275 5.76 -1.35 -1.82
N HIS A 276 5.01 -1.95 -0.91
CA HIS A 276 4.28 -3.18 -1.14
C HIS A 276 3.12 -3.34 -0.15
N PHE A 277 2.31 -4.38 -0.36
CA PHE A 277 1.29 -4.80 0.61
C PHE A 277 1.76 -6.00 1.42
N THR A 278 1.39 -6.02 2.70
CA THR A 278 1.27 -7.25 3.48
C THR A 278 -0.20 -7.64 3.55
N VAL A 279 -0.49 -8.94 3.54
CA VAL A 279 -1.87 -9.44 3.52
C VAL A 279 -2.02 -10.55 4.54
N VAL A 280 -3.08 -10.45 5.35
CA VAL A 280 -3.44 -11.47 6.35
C VAL A 280 -4.89 -11.86 6.15
N ALA A 281 -5.18 -13.17 6.13
CA ALA A 281 -6.53 -13.69 6.09
C ALA A 281 -7.05 -14.00 7.50
N ASN A 282 -8.37 -13.92 7.68
CA ASN A 282 -9.02 -14.61 8.79
C ASN A 282 -8.99 -16.14 8.60
N ALA A 283 -9.69 -16.89 9.47
CA ALA A 283 -9.91 -18.32 9.32
C ALA A 283 -11.33 -18.58 8.77
N PRO A 284 -11.54 -18.49 7.44
CA PRO A 284 -12.86 -18.65 6.86
C PRO A 284 -13.35 -20.09 6.92
N ARG A 285 -14.66 -20.25 6.77
CA ARG A 285 -15.32 -21.56 6.70
C ARG A 285 -16.44 -21.53 5.68
N PHE A 286 -16.58 -22.61 4.93
CA PHE A 286 -17.77 -22.88 4.13
C PHE A 286 -18.88 -23.52 4.97
N ALA A 287 -20.14 -23.33 4.56
CA ALA A 287 -21.28 -24.01 5.14
C ALA A 287 -21.45 -25.40 4.50
N THR A 288 -21.56 -26.44 5.32
CA THR A 288 -21.91 -27.79 4.86
C THR A 288 -23.37 -27.84 4.43
N GLY A 289 -23.65 -28.31 3.21
CA GLY A 289 -24.99 -28.29 2.61
C GLY A 289 -26.03 -29.08 3.39
N CYS A 290 -25.65 -30.22 3.97
CA CYS A 290 -26.44 -30.99 4.93
C CYS A 290 -25.67 -31.18 6.24
N ALA A 291 -25.84 -30.24 7.17
CA ALA A 291 -25.20 -30.27 8.48
C ALA A 291 -25.53 -31.55 9.29
N VAL A 292 -26.77 -32.03 9.28
CA VAL A 292 -27.19 -33.22 10.04
C VAL A 292 -26.54 -34.49 9.50
N GLY A 293 -26.45 -34.61 8.18
CA GLY A 293 -25.80 -35.74 7.50
C GLY A 293 -24.28 -35.62 7.39
N ALA A 294 -23.72 -34.46 7.73
CA ALA A 294 -22.30 -34.12 7.60
C ALA A 294 -21.76 -34.30 6.17
N PHE A 295 -22.48 -33.79 5.16
CA PHE A 295 -22.02 -33.78 3.76
C PHE A 295 -22.65 -32.65 2.92
N THR A 296 -22.09 -32.40 1.74
CA THR A 296 -22.69 -31.57 0.68
C THR A 296 -22.85 -32.41 -0.60
N TRP A 297 -23.96 -32.26 -1.32
CA TRP A 297 -24.11 -32.94 -2.61
C TRP A 297 -23.21 -32.29 -3.67
N MET A 298 -22.54 -33.07 -4.51
CA MET A 298 -21.86 -32.52 -5.68
C MET A 298 -22.88 -31.79 -6.57
N GLY A 299 -22.54 -30.62 -7.08
CA GLY A 299 -23.43 -29.75 -7.85
C GLY A 299 -24.39 -28.89 -7.02
N GLN A 300 -24.49 -29.11 -5.70
CA GLN A 300 -25.22 -28.21 -4.80
C GLN A 300 -24.40 -26.94 -4.57
N PRO A 301 -24.96 -25.74 -4.83
CA PRO A 301 -24.31 -24.49 -4.45
C PRO A 301 -24.14 -24.39 -2.93
N PHE A 302 -22.96 -23.97 -2.49
CA PHE A 302 -22.62 -23.69 -1.11
C PHE A 302 -21.86 -22.36 -0.99
N GLY A 303 -21.97 -21.72 0.17
CA GLY A 303 -21.34 -20.43 0.47
C GLY A 303 -20.56 -20.49 1.77
N TYR A 304 -20.10 -19.34 2.25
CA TYR A 304 -19.47 -19.24 3.56
C TYR A 304 -20.47 -19.52 4.68
N ALA A 305 -19.98 -20.10 5.77
CA ALA A 305 -20.74 -20.19 7.01
C ALA A 305 -20.95 -18.76 7.56
N PRO A 306 -22.15 -18.40 8.06
CA PRO A 306 -22.43 -17.05 8.53
C PRO A 306 -21.40 -16.56 9.56
N GLY A 307 -20.73 -15.44 9.28
CA GLY A 307 -19.69 -14.86 10.14
C GLY A 307 -18.28 -15.44 9.96
N PHE A 308 -18.11 -16.39 9.04
CA PHE A 308 -16.82 -16.96 8.62
C PHE A 308 -16.54 -16.68 7.14
N GLU A 309 -17.09 -15.60 6.59
CA GLU A 309 -16.74 -15.15 5.24
C GLU A 309 -15.24 -14.83 5.16
N THR A 310 -14.61 -15.07 4.01
CA THR A 310 -13.21 -14.70 3.85
C THR A 310 -13.04 -13.20 3.97
N GLU A 311 -12.11 -12.81 4.82
CA GLU A 311 -11.72 -11.42 5.05
C GLU A 311 -10.19 -11.33 4.95
N LEU A 312 -9.71 -10.43 4.10
CA LEU A 312 -8.28 -10.11 4.00
C LEU A 312 -8.03 -8.71 4.55
N ILE A 313 -7.08 -8.59 5.46
CA ILE A 313 -6.52 -7.30 5.87
C ILE A 313 -5.30 -7.04 5.00
N VAL A 314 -5.38 -6.00 4.17
CA VAL A 314 -4.32 -5.54 3.28
C VAL A 314 -3.71 -4.29 3.90
N THR A 315 -2.45 -4.35 4.30
CA THR A 315 -1.72 -3.24 4.92
C THR A 315 -0.65 -2.73 3.97
N ALA A 316 -0.66 -1.43 3.69
CA ALA A 316 0.35 -0.74 2.92
C ALA A 316 1.59 -0.51 3.79
N VAL A 317 2.77 -0.90 3.29
CA VAL A 317 4.02 -0.79 4.03
C VAL A 317 5.12 -0.18 3.18
N ASP A 318 6.10 0.42 3.84
CA ASP A 318 7.34 0.91 3.24
C ASP A 318 8.29 -0.25 2.87
N ARG A 319 9.52 0.09 2.47
CA ARG A 319 10.54 -0.88 2.08
C ARG A 319 10.99 -1.78 3.25
N ASP A 320 10.94 -1.28 4.48
CA ASP A 320 11.38 -1.98 5.69
C ASP A 320 10.24 -2.77 6.37
N GLY A 321 9.00 -2.57 5.92
CA GLY A 321 7.80 -3.29 6.39
C GLY A 321 6.99 -2.52 7.43
N GLU A 322 7.32 -1.26 7.70
CA GLU A 322 6.53 -0.39 8.58
C GLU A 322 5.30 0.15 7.83
N THR A 323 4.21 0.37 8.56
CA THR A 323 2.93 0.78 7.95
C THR A 323 2.99 2.23 7.48
N THR A 324 2.67 2.46 6.20
CA THR A 324 2.52 3.81 5.65
C THR A 324 1.16 4.39 6.05
N ALA A 325 1.13 5.24 7.07
CA ALA A 325 -0.09 5.77 7.67
C ALA A 325 -0.87 6.71 6.74
N ASN A 326 -0.19 7.31 5.74
CA ASN A 326 -0.82 8.23 4.79
C ASN A 326 -1.55 7.52 3.64
N TYR A 327 -1.51 6.18 3.56
CA TYR A 327 -2.26 5.40 2.59
C TYR A 327 -3.74 5.27 2.99
N ILE A 328 -4.47 6.39 2.91
CA ILE A 328 -5.87 6.54 3.34
C ILE A 328 -6.67 7.39 2.34
N ASP A 329 -8.00 7.42 2.46
CA ASP A 329 -8.89 8.23 1.62
C ASP A 329 -8.56 8.10 0.12
N ASP A 330 -8.41 9.21 -0.61
CA ASP A 330 -8.09 9.19 -2.05
C ASP A 330 -6.67 8.67 -2.36
N TRP A 331 -5.79 8.60 -1.34
CA TRP A 331 -4.44 8.03 -1.46
C TRP A 331 -4.44 6.52 -1.39
N LEU A 332 -5.50 5.92 -0.83
CA LEU A 332 -5.77 4.51 -0.95
C LEU A 332 -6.22 4.21 -2.39
N ARG A 333 -5.29 3.72 -3.20
CA ARG A 333 -5.51 3.47 -4.63
C ARG A 333 -5.98 2.06 -4.96
N LEU A 334 -6.32 1.28 -3.94
CA LEU A 334 -6.88 -0.07 -4.06
C LEU A 334 -8.33 0.02 -4.52
N SER A 335 -8.69 -0.73 -5.57
CA SER A 335 -10.07 -0.77 -6.07
C SER A 335 -10.41 -2.15 -6.64
N ASN A 336 -11.70 -2.44 -6.81
CA ASN A 336 -12.13 -3.68 -7.45
C ASN A 336 -11.57 -3.85 -8.88
N ALA A 337 -11.24 -2.77 -9.58
CA ALA A 337 -10.63 -2.83 -10.91
C ALA A 337 -9.13 -3.20 -10.87
N THR A 338 -8.47 -2.98 -9.74
CA THR A 338 -7.06 -3.33 -9.54
C THR A 338 -6.91 -4.73 -8.96
N LEU A 339 -7.89 -5.20 -8.19
CA LEU A 339 -7.98 -6.60 -7.78
C LEU A 339 -8.29 -7.50 -8.98
N ALA A 340 -7.44 -8.51 -9.22
CA ALA A 340 -7.55 -9.37 -10.40
C ALA A 340 -7.51 -10.85 -10.03
N HIS A 341 -7.90 -11.70 -11.01
CA HIS A 341 -7.74 -13.15 -10.95
C HIS A 341 -8.31 -13.83 -9.69
N ARG A 342 -9.40 -13.29 -9.12
CA ARG A 342 -10.18 -14.01 -8.10
C ARG A 342 -10.65 -15.34 -8.67
N SER A 343 -10.25 -16.45 -8.06
CA SER A 343 -10.67 -17.80 -8.48
C SER A 343 -10.63 -18.80 -7.33
N TYR A 344 -11.48 -19.81 -7.42
CA TYR A 344 -11.51 -20.97 -6.55
C TYR A 344 -10.97 -22.20 -7.28
N ARG A 345 -10.24 -23.02 -6.53
CA ARG A 345 -9.74 -24.31 -7.01
C ARG A 345 -10.06 -25.39 -6.00
N ALA A 346 -10.28 -26.60 -6.51
CA ALA A 346 -10.46 -27.79 -5.69
C ALA A 346 -9.36 -28.81 -6.00
N ALA A 347 -9.01 -29.64 -5.02
CA ALA A 347 -8.11 -30.78 -5.22
C ALA A 347 -8.67 -31.82 -6.21
N SER A 348 -10.00 -31.95 -6.25
CA SER A 348 -10.71 -32.91 -7.08
C SER A 348 -11.90 -32.21 -7.76
N GLY A 349 -12.01 -32.39 -9.08
CA GLY A 349 -13.05 -31.79 -9.90
C GLY A 349 -12.80 -30.32 -10.24
N SER A 350 -13.82 -29.66 -10.79
CA SER A 350 -13.82 -28.24 -11.12
C SER A 350 -14.83 -27.50 -10.24
N VAL A 351 -14.58 -26.21 -10.01
CA VAL A 351 -15.48 -25.34 -9.25
C VAL A 351 -16.31 -24.54 -10.24
N ASP A 352 -17.63 -24.55 -10.07
CA ASP A 352 -18.54 -23.60 -10.71
C ASP A 352 -18.62 -22.34 -9.86
N GLU A 353 -18.15 -21.24 -10.43
CA GLU A 353 -18.09 -19.92 -9.80
C GLU A 353 -19.19 -18.97 -10.30
N SER A 354 -20.13 -19.46 -11.11
CA SER A 354 -21.18 -18.63 -11.73
C SER A 354 -22.10 -17.93 -10.72
N GLY A 355 -22.18 -18.43 -9.49
CA GLY A 355 -22.93 -17.81 -8.40
C GLY A 355 -22.18 -16.73 -7.62
N LEU A 356 -20.90 -16.48 -7.91
CA LEU A 356 -20.15 -15.41 -7.24
C LEU A 356 -20.63 -14.02 -7.68
N PRO A 357 -20.55 -13.00 -6.82
CA PRO A 357 -20.82 -11.63 -7.21
C PRO A 357 -19.85 -11.12 -8.28
N ALA A 358 -20.26 -10.13 -9.06
CA ALA A 358 -19.40 -9.51 -10.07
C ALA A 358 -18.10 -8.96 -9.44
N PRO A 359 -16.93 -9.11 -10.10
CA PRO A 359 -15.65 -8.59 -9.58
C PRO A 359 -15.64 -7.08 -9.33
N THR A 360 -16.53 -6.33 -9.99
CA THR A 360 -16.67 -4.87 -9.82
C THR A 360 -17.20 -4.46 -8.46
N VAL A 361 -17.79 -5.38 -7.69
CA VAL A 361 -18.37 -5.11 -6.36
C VAL A 361 -17.89 -6.08 -5.28
N ASP A 362 -17.13 -7.11 -5.64
CA ASP A 362 -16.60 -8.12 -4.72
C ASP A 362 -15.11 -8.38 -4.99
N PRO A 363 -14.25 -8.40 -3.95
CA PRO A 363 -14.59 -8.20 -2.54
C PRO A 363 -15.04 -6.77 -2.23
N ALA A 364 -15.87 -6.60 -1.20
CA ALA A 364 -16.19 -5.28 -0.68
C ALA A 364 -14.96 -4.70 0.03
N ILE A 365 -14.55 -3.49 -0.38
CA ILE A 365 -13.35 -2.81 0.15
C ILE A 365 -13.78 -1.83 1.23
N THR A 366 -13.26 -1.97 2.44
CA THR A 366 -13.48 -1.04 3.56
C THR A 366 -12.15 -0.50 4.06
N THR A 367 -11.95 0.82 3.98
CA THR A 367 -10.78 1.47 4.58
C THR A 367 -10.85 1.42 6.11
N ARG A 368 -9.69 1.22 6.75
CA ARG A 368 -9.55 1.32 8.21
C ARG A 368 -8.95 2.65 8.65
N ASN A 369 -8.53 3.50 7.71
CA ASN A 369 -7.90 4.80 7.94
C ASN A 369 -6.65 4.74 8.84
N ASP A 370 -5.92 3.62 8.76
CA ASP A 370 -4.69 3.35 9.51
C ASP A 370 -3.56 2.83 8.60
N GLY A 371 -3.63 3.12 7.29
CA GLY A 371 -2.74 2.54 6.28
C GLY A 371 -3.15 1.14 5.80
N SER A 372 -4.34 0.65 6.21
CA SER A 372 -4.86 -0.65 5.79
C SER A 372 -6.32 -0.62 5.32
N ALA A 373 -6.70 -1.67 4.59
CA ALA A 373 -8.06 -1.94 4.15
C ALA A 373 -8.46 -3.40 4.37
N ILE A 374 -9.77 -3.60 4.50
CA ILE A 374 -10.41 -4.90 4.59
C ILE A 374 -11.03 -5.24 3.24
N LEU A 375 -10.71 -6.43 2.71
CA LEU A 375 -11.38 -7.05 1.57
C LEU A 375 -12.31 -8.15 2.10
N ARG A 376 -13.62 -7.91 2.05
CA ARG A 376 -14.62 -8.90 2.50
C ARG A 376 -15.28 -9.57 1.29
N PHE A 377 -15.14 -10.89 1.22
CA PHE A 377 -15.69 -11.70 0.13
C PHE A 377 -17.12 -12.13 0.44
N SER A 378 -17.98 -12.06 -0.55
CA SER A 378 -19.34 -12.57 -0.50
C SER A 378 -19.46 -13.86 -1.31
N SER A 379 -20.26 -14.79 -0.81
CA SER A 379 -20.57 -16.02 -1.54
C SER A 379 -21.53 -15.81 -2.70
N GLY A 380 -22.23 -14.66 -2.80
CA GLY A 380 -23.32 -14.49 -3.77
C GLY A 380 -24.39 -15.57 -3.58
N SER A 381 -24.74 -16.30 -4.65
CA SER A 381 -25.59 -17.51 -4.57
C SER A 381 -24.82 -18.80 -4.28
N GLY A 382 -23.50 -18.71 -4.09
CA GLY A 382 -22.61 -19.83 -3.78
C GLY A 382 -21.77 -20.30 -4.96
N ILE A 383 -20.79 -21.15 -4.66
CA ILE A 383 -20.03 -21.94 -5.63
C ILE A 383 -20.48 -23.40 -5.55
N ALA A 384 -20.19 -24.21 -6.57
CA ALA A 384 -20.49 -25.65 -6.53
C ALA A 384 -19.31 -26.47 -7.05
N LEU A 385 -19.14 -27.71 -6.56
CA LEU A 385 -18.28 -28.68 -7.24
C LEU A 385 -19.04 -29.27 -8.42
N VAL A 386 -18.52 -29.08 -9.63
CA VAL A 386 -19.17 -29.51 -10.88
C VAL A 386 -19.39 -31.03 -10.84
N ARG A 387 -20.61 -31.45 -11.20
CA ARG A 387 -20.94 -32.87 -11.36
C ARG A 387 -20.40 -33.37 -12.71
N GLY A 388 -19.61 -34.43 -12.66
CA GLY A 388 -19.18 -35.21 -13.82
C GLY A 388 -19.64 -36.66 -13.70
N ALA A 389 -18.72 -37.59 -13.97
CA ALA A 389 -18.96 -39.02 -13.71
C ALA A 389 -19.21 -39.29 -12.21
N PRO A 390 -20.00 -40.31 -11.86
CA PRO A 390 -20.21 -40.71 -10.46
C PRO A 390 -18.88 -40.98 -9.76
N THR A 391 -18.69 -40.34 -8.61
CA THR A 391 -17.46 -40.43 -7.79
C THR A 391 -17.83 -40.84 -6.37
N ALA A 392 -17.01 -41.70 -5.75
CA ALA A 392 -17.16 -42.05 -4.33
C ALA A 392 -17.07 -40.80 -3.45
N PRO A 393 -17.64 -40.79 -2.22
CA PRO A 393 -17.53 -39.65 -1.34
C PRO A 393 -16.07 -39.30 -1.02
N PHE A 394 -15.77 -38.00 -0.97
CA PHE A 394 -14.42 -37.50 -0.69
C PHE A 394 -14.49 -36.21 0.12
N ASP A 395 -13.40 -35.86 0.80
CA ASP A 395 -13.25 -34.58 1.47
C ASP A 395 -12.76 -33.53 0.48
N ALA A 396 -13.49 -32.41 0.36
CA ALA A 396 -13.12 -31.30 -0.50
C ALA A 396 -12.03 -30.44 0.14
N GLU A 397 -10.98 -30.15 -0.63
CA GLU A 397 -9.93 -29.20 -0.27
C GLU A 397 -9.99 -28.05 -1.29
N LEU A 398 -10.45 -26.89 -0.80
CA LEU A 398 -10.72 -25.71 -1.61
C LEU A 398 -9.73 -24.59 -1.28
N GLU A 399 -9.28 -23.90 -2.32
CA GLU A 399 -8.42 -22.74 -2.24
C GLU A 399 -9.07 -21.55 -2.93
N LEU A 400 -9.12 -20.40 -2.26
CA LEU A 400 -9.36 -19.10 -2.89
C LEU A 400 -8.01 -18.47 -3.26
N SER A 401 -7.91 -17.89 -4.45
CA SER A 401 -6.78 -17.06 -4.85
C SER A 401 -7.23 -15.72 -5.41
N ILE A 402 -6.45 -14.66 -5.18
CA ILE A 402 -6.69 -13.31 -5.71
C ILE A 402 -5.37 -12.54 -5.83
N ASP A 403 -5.23 -11.72 -6.87
CA ASP A 403 -4.15 -10.73 -6.95
C ASP A 403 -4.53 -9.46 -6.20
N VAL A 404 -3.68 -9.05 -5.26
CA VAL A 404 -3.81 -7.82 -4.48
C VAL A 404 -2.82 -6.79 -5.01
N LEU A 405 -3.33 -5.80 -5.75
CA LEU A 405 -2.56 -4.65 -6.22
C LEU A 405 -3.44 -3.40 -6.32
N ASP A 406 -2.82 -2.23 -6.35
CA ASP A 406 -3.49 -0.94 -6.52
C ASP A 406 -3.22 -0.29 -7.88
N ALA A 407 -3.76 0.92 -8.09
CA ALA A 407 -3.62 1.63 -9.37
C ALA A 407 -2.21 2.19 -9.63
N ASP A 408 -1.31 2.16 -8.64
CA ASP A 408 0.12 2.48 -8.77
C ASP A 408 0.97 1.21 -8.96
N ALA A 409 0.32 0.06 -9.16
CA ALA A 409 0.94 -1.26 -9.20
C ALA A 409 1.74 -1.61 -7.93
N THR A 410 1.43 -0.97 -6.79
CA THR A 410 1.81 -1.48 -5.47
C THR A 410 1.13 -2.82 -5.30
N ALA A 411 1.87 -3.86 -4.92
CA ALA A 411 1.36 -5.22 -4.93
C ALA A 411 1.75 -5.99 -3.68
N TYR A 412 0.96 -7.01 -3.36
CA TYR A 412 1.43 -8.10 -2.51
C TYR A 412 2.54 -8.88 -3.26
N PRO A 413 3.77 -8.96 -2.73
CA PRO A 413 4.92 -9.49 -3.48
C PRO A 413 4.77 -10.95 -3.93
N SER A 414 3.95 -11.74 -3.24
CA SER A 414 3.72 -13.17 -3.54
C SER A 414 2.36 -13.42 -4.19
N ASN A 415 1.83 -12.44 -4.94
CA ASN A 415 0.60 -12.61 -5.69
C ASN A 415 0.63 -13.88 -6.59
N PRO A 416 -0.49 -14.61 -6.72
CA PRO A 416 -1.76 -14.35 -6.02
C PRO A 416 -1.69 -14.74 -4.54
N PHE A 417 -2.36 -13.95 -3.69
CA PHE A 417 -2.60 -14.33 -2.30
C PHE A 417 -3.57 -15.51 -2.25
N ARG A 418 -3.28 -16.52 -1.42
CA ARG A 418 -4.06 -17.78 -1.34
C ARG A 418 -4.63 -17.97 0.06
N VAL A 419 -5.87 -18.43 0.12
CA VAL A 419 -6.56 -18.84 1.35
C VAL A 419 -7.00 -20.29 1.20
N GLY A 420 -6.58 -21.13 2.14
CA GLY A 420 -6.69 -22.58 2.00
C GLY A 420 -5.67 -23.14 1.01
N GLY A 421 -5.99 -24.28 0.42
CA GLY A 421 -5.09 -25.07 -0.41
C GLY A 421 -5.78 -26.29 -0.99
N THR A 422 -5.15 -26.92 -1.97
CA THR A 422 -5.67 -28.13 -2.65
C THR A 422 -4.99 -29.42 -2.21
N SER A 423 -4.21 -29.38 -1.13
CA SER A 423 -3.65 -30.58 -0.49
C SER A 423 -4.55 -31.05 0.64
N ALA A 424 -4.51 -32.35 0.96
CA ALA A 424 -5.27 -32.92 2.07
C ALA A 424 -4.99 -32.17 3.39
N GLY A 425 -6.05 -31.68 4.03
CA GLY A 425 -5.98 -30.91 5.27
C GLY A 425 -5.59 -29.44 5.11
N ALA A 426 -5.38 -28.94 3.89
CA ALA A 426 -4.92 -27.57 3.64
C ALA A 426 -6.02 -26.63 3.13
N GLY A 427 -7.19 -27.15 2.74
CA GLY A 427 -8.30 -26.37 2.23
C GLY A 427 -8.94 -25.43 3.25
N ILE A 428 -9.78 -24.52 2.75
CA ILE A 428 -10.70 -23.76 3.60
C ILE A 428 -11.60 -24.75 4.36
N ASP A 429 -11.72 -24.56 5.67
CA ASP A 429 -12.51 -25.41 6.55
C ASP A 429 -14.02 -25.34 6.22
N PHE A 430 -14.77 -26.32 6.72
CA PHE A 430 -16.23 -26.31 6.71
C PHE A 430 -16.74 -26.25 8.16
N ASP A 431 -17.93 -25.68 8.37
CA ASP A 431 -18.53 -25.56 9.70
C ASP A 431 -18.87 -26.90 10.35
N VAL A 432 -19.25 -27.92 9.57
CA VAL A 432 -19.54 -29.27 10.06
C VAL A 432 -18.63 -30.32 9.44
N ALA A 433 -18.64 -30.45 8.11
CA ALA A 433 -17.87 -31.44 7.38
C ALA A 433 -17.59 -31.01 5.94
N ARG A 434 -16.38 -31.32 5.47
CA ARG A 434 -15.93 -31.09 4.09
C ARG A 434 -16.24 -32.25 3.13
N ARG A 435 -17.05 -33.22 3.57
CA ARG A 435 -17.39 -34.39 2.74
C ARG A 435 -18.34 -33.99 1.62
N PHE A 436 -17.95 -34.23 0.38
CA PHE A 436 -18.81 -34.16 -0.78
C PHE A 436 -19.17 -35.56 -1.27
N GLN A 437 -20.41 -35.72 -1.76
CA GLN A 437 -20.87 -36.99 -2.31
C GLN A 437 -21.70 -36.81 -3.57
N TYR A 438 -21.58 -37.76 -4.48
CA TYR A 438 -22.38 -37.83 -5.69
C TYR A 438 -23.67 -38.61 -5.40
N GLY A 439 -24.82 -38.07 -5.80
CA GLY A 439 -26.10 -38.74 -5.59
C GLY A 439 -27.15 -38.46 -6.64
N ARG A 440 -28.29 -39.12 -6.44
CA ARG A 440 -29.50 -39.00 -7.25
C ARG A 440 -30.74 -39.29 -6.41
N VAL A 441 -31.91 -38.81 -6.82
CA VAL A 441 -33.18 -39.30 -6.27
C VAL A 441 -33.64 -40.52 -7.08
N ARG A 442 -34.00 -41.59 -6.39
CA ARG A 442 -34.57 -42.81 -6.96
C ARG A 442 -36.03 -42.93 -6.54
N LEU A 443 -36.87 -43.25 -7.52
CA LEU A 443 -38.25 -43.62 -7.34
C LEU A 443 -38.46 -45.04 -7.87
N ASP A 444 -39.05 -45.93 -7.08
CA ASP A 444 -39.35 -47.31 -7.50
C ASP A 444 -40.83 -47.51 -7.77
N ASN A 445 -41.13 -48.44 -8.69
CA ASN A 445 -42.49 -48.88 -8.94
C ASN A 445 -43.13 -49.45 -7.67
N ALA A 446 -44.42 -49.19 -7.50
CA ALA A 446 -45.23 -49.74 -6.41
C ALA A 446 -46.51 -50.34 -6.97
N PHE A 447 -47.00 -51.41 -6.36
CA PHE A 447 -48.25 -52.06 -6.73
C PHE A 447 -49.03 -52.50 -5.48
N GLY A 448 -50.35 -52.45 -5.54
CA GLY A 448 -51.20 -52.88 -4.44
C GLY A 448 -52.69 -52.79 -4.74
N SER A 449 -53.52 -53.05 -3.74
CA SER A 449 -54.97 -52.87 -3.87
C SER A 449 -55.34 -51.39 -3.96
N GLU A 450 -56.31 -51.11 -4.81
CA GLU A 450 -57.05 -49.85 -4.94
C GLU A 450 -57.83 -49.43 -3.68
N LEU A 451 -57.92 -50.31 -2.67
CA LEU A 451 -58.69 -50.10 -1.43
C LEU A 451 -57.84 -49.68 -0.24
N VAL A 452 -56.51 -49.67 -0.35
CA VAL A 452 -55.59 -49.34 0.73
C VAL A 452 -54.59 -48.26 0.31
N THR A 453 -53.96 -47.63 1.30
CA THR A 453 -52.86 -46.69 1.04
C THR A 453 -51.68 -47.45 0.45
N LEU A 454 -51.15 -46.97 -0.67
CA LEU A 454 -50.01 -47.58 -1.36
C LEU A 454 -48.72 -46.85 -0.96
N PRO A 455 -47.79 -47.48 -0.20
CA PRO A 455 -46.45 -46.94 -0.01
C PRO A 455 -45.63 -47.09 -1.30
N MET A 456 -44.89 -46.04 -1.65
CA MET A 456 -43.98 -46.02 -2.78
C MET A 456 -42.62 -45.50 -2.34
N ARG A 457 -41.54 -46.20 -2.67
CA ARG A 457 -40.20 -45.82 -2.21
C ARG A 457 -39.65 -44.66 -3.04
N LEU A 458 -39.60 -43.48 -2.42
CA LEU A 458 -38.95 -42.28 -2.92
C LEU A 458 -37.77 -41.96 -2.00
N ARG A 459 -36.55 -42.10 -2.50
CA ARG A 459 -35.33 -41.96 -1.68
C ARG A 459 -34.17 -41.32 -2.40
N THR A 460 -33.22 -40.77 -1.66
CA THR A 460 -31.90 -40.40 -2.20
C THR A 460 -30.97 -41.60 -2.22
N GLN A 461 -30.13 -41.67 -3.24
CA GLN A 461 -29.07 -42.65 -3.39
C GLN A 461 -27.73 -41.93 -3.54
N ARG A 462 -26.68 -42.48 -2.93
CA ARG A 462 -25.29 -42.04 -3.13
C ARG A 462 -24.50 -43.08 -3.89
N PHE A 463 -23.54 -42.64 -4.69
CA PHE A 463 -22.57 -43.52 -5.32
C PHE A 463 -21.43 -43.81 -4.35
N ASP A 464 -21.10 -45.08 -4.11
CA ASP A 464 -20.04 -45.48 -3.17
C ASP A 464 -18.67 -45.71 -3.83
N GLY A 465 -18.58 -45.52 -5.15
CA GLY A 465 -17.41 -45.84 -5.96
C GLY A 465 -17.62 -47.05 -6.88
N THR A 466 -18.62 -47.89 -6.57
CA THR A 466 -18.97 -49.09 -7.35
C THR A 466 -20.42 -49.05 -7.82
N ALA A 467 -21.36 -48.71 -6.93
CA ALA A 467 -22.79 -48.71 -7.21
C ALA A 467 -23.53 -47.58 -6.48
N PHE A 468 -24.76 -47.33 -6.90
CA PHE A 468 -25.69 -46.47 -6.16
C PHE A 468 -26.39 -47.30 -5.07
N GLY A 469 -26.24 -46.87 -3.83
CA GLY A 469 -26.97 -47.38 -2.67
C GLY A 469 -27.78 -46.29 -1.99
N ASP A 470 -28.72 -46.68 -1.13
CA ASP A 470 -29.57 -45.72 -0.39
C ASP A 470 -28.71 -44.84 0.54
N ASP A 471 -29.04 -43.55 0.61
CA ASP A 471 -28.29 -42.58 1.42
C ASP A 471 -28.97 -42.32 2.78
N ASP A 472 -28.61 -43.14 3.77
CA ASP A 472 -29.16 -43.04 5.13
C ASP A 472 -28.72 -41.76 5.89
N ALA A 473 -27.82 -40.96 5.30
CA ALA A 473 -27.33 -39.71 5.89
C ALA A 473 -28.16 -38.48 5.51
N ASP A 474 -28.92 -38.50 4.41
CA ASP A 474 -29.66 -37.33 3.97
C ASP A 474 -30.87 -37.06 4.87
N SER A 475 -30.76 -36.01 5.67
CA SER A 475 -31.86 -35.48 6.46
C SER A 475 -32.12 -33.99 6.18
N CYS A 476 -31.72 -33.52 4.99
CA CYS A 476 -31.74 -32.11 4.63
C CYS A 476 -32.48 -31.83 3.32
N SER A 477 -32.46 -32.78 2.37
CA SER A 477 -33.22 -32.65 1.12
C SER A 477 -34.72 -32.52 1.41
N ARG A 478 -35.39 -31.63 0.68
CA ARG A 478 -36.82 -31.35 0.83
C ARG A 478 -37.54 -31.64 -0.47
N ILE A 479 -38.29 -32.73 -0.51
CA ILE A 479 -39.15 -33.08 -1.65
C ILE A 479 -40.61 -32.98 -1.19
N PRO A 480 -41.28 -31.83 -1.38
CA PRO A 480 -42.67 -31.67 -0.97
C PRO A 480 -43.61 -32.48 -1.87
N SER A 481 -44.83 -32.78 -1.40
CA SER A 481 -45.85 -33.45 -2.22
C SER A 481 -46.20 -32.64 -3.48
N THR A 482 -46.05 -31.32 -3.44
CA THR A 482 -46.21 -30.42 -4.58
C THR A 482 -45.11 -30.57 -5.64
N ALA A 483 -44.05 -31.34 -5.41
CA ALA A 483 -43.07 -31.72 -6.44
C ALA A 483 -43.46 -33.01 -7.17
N ILE A 484 -44.45 -33.75 -6.67
CA ILE A 484 -44.92 -34.99 -7.29
C ILE A 484 -45.92 -34.65 -8.39
N ARG A 485 -45.64 -35.11 -9.61
CA ARG A 485 -46.47 -34.94 -10.81
C ARG A 485 -47.06 -36.29 -11.16
N LEU A 486 -48.37 -36.33 -11.37
CA LEU A 486 -49.12 -37.55 -11.59
C LEU A 486 -49.82 -37.53 -12.94
N THR A 487 -49.69 -38.62 -13.69
CA THR A 487 -50.45 -38.87 -14.92
C THR A 487 -51.29 -40.15 -14.72
N PRO A 488 -52.56 -40.03 -14.30
CA PRO A 488 -53.40 -41.18 -13.99
C PRO A 488 -54.02 -41.83 -15.25
N SER A 489 -54.18 -43.16 -15.21
CA SER A 489 -54.81 -44.00 -16.23
C SER A 489 -55.65 -45.09 -15.55
N PRO A 490 -57.00 -45.04 -15.60
CA PRO A 490 -57.82 -44.03 -16.27
C PRO A 490 -57.74 -42.65 -15.59
N ALA A 491 -58.10 -41.59 -16.32
CA ALA A 491 -58.07 -40.22 -15.79
C ALA A 491 -58.96 -39.99 -14.55
N SER A 492 -59.89 -40.91 -14.26
CA SER A 492 -60.73 -40.89 -13.06
C SER A 492 -60.02 -41.38 -11.79
N LEU A 493 -58.80 -41.91 -11.90
CA LEU A 493 -58.03 -42.42 -10.76
C LEU A 493 -57.42 -41.25 -9.96
N ASP A 494 -57.88 -41.04 -8.72
CA ASP A 494 -57.42 -40.00 -7.80
C ASP A 494 -56.49 -40.58 -6.72
N ALA A 495 -55.23 -40.84 -7.08
CA ALA A 495 -54.19 -41.26 -6.13
C ALA A 495 -53.48 -40.01 -5.58
N ARG A 496 -53.92 -39.50 -4.43
CA ARG A 496 -53.32 -38.30 -3.83
C ARG A 496 -52.00 -38.64 -3.12
N PRO A 497 -50.88 -37.95 -3.44
CA PRO A 497 -49.60 -38.23 -2.82
C PRO A 497 -49.48 -37.55 -1.45
N SER A 498 -48.86 -38.23 -0.49
CA SER A 498 -48.50 -37.72 0.82
C SER A 498 -47.04 -38.05 1.12
N ILE A 499 -46.32 -37.10 1.75
CA ILE A 499 -44.92 -37.21 2.14
C ILE A 499 -44.86 -37.24 3.67
N ALA A 500 -44.30 -38.31 4.25
CA ALA A 500 -44.21 -38.46 5.70
C ALA A 500 -43.04 -37.65 6.32
N HIS A 501 -41.96 -37.44 5.56
CA HIS A 501 -40.74 -36.78 6.04
C HIS A 501 -40.38 -35.57 5.16
N LEU A 502 -40.41 -34.36 5.74
CA LEU A 502 -39.95 -33.12 5.08
C LEU A 502 -39.15 -32.24 6.06
N PRO A 503 -37.80 -32.23 6.03
CA PRO A 503 -36.92 -32.91 5.07
C PRO A 503 -36.97 -34.44 5.18
N LEU A 504 -36.34 -35.13 4.24
CA LEU A 504 -36.22 -36.60 4.24
C LEU A 504 -35.70 -37.11 5.59
N PHE A 505 -36.05 -38.35 5.94
CA PHE A 505 -35.50 -39.03 7.11
C PHE A 505 -34.66 -40.22 6.64
N SER A 506 -33.36 -40.17 6.88
CA SER A 506 -32.39 -41.15 6.36
C SER A 506 -32.59 -41.42 4.85
N GLY A 507 -32.71 -40.33 4.08
CA GLY A 507 -32.87 -40.36 2.65
C GLY A 507 -34.25 -40.78 2.15
N ASP A 508 -35.21 -41.15 3.00
CA ASP A 508 -36.56 -41.61 2.59
C ASP A 508 -37.64 -40.54 2.84
N ALA A 509 -38.47 -40.28 1.83
CA ALA A 509 -39.57 -39.31 1.90
C ALA A 509 -40.82 -39.86 2.61
N GLY A 510 -40.95 -41.19 2.72
CA GLY A 510 -42.16 -41.87 3.16
C GLY A 510 -43.35 -41.58 2.24
N LEU A 511 -43.12 -41.61 0.92
CA LEU A 511 -44.16 -41.33 -0.07
C LEU A 511 -45.27 -42.40 -0.01
N THR A 512 -46.51 -41.94 0.09
CA THR A 512 -47.70 -42.79 0.08
C THR A 512 -48.77 -42.20 -0.84
N PHE A 513 -49.62 -43.06 -1.40
CA PHE A 513 -50.78 -42.66 -2.17
C PHE A 513 -52.07 -43.10 -1.47
N ALA A 514 -53.03 -42.18 -1.36
CA ALA A 514 -54.37 -42.52 -0.90
C ALA A 514 -55.02 -43.57 -1.82
N ALA A 515 -55.86 -44.43 -1.25
CA ALA A 515 -56.61 -45.45 -1.97
C ALA A 515 -57.52 -44.79 -3.03
N PRO A 516 -57.33 -45.06 -4.34
CA PRO A 516 -58.11 -44.40 -5.39
C PRO A 516 -59.51 -45.04 -5.57
N HIS A 517 -59.77 -46.20 -4.96
CA HIS A 517 -61.00 -46.99 -5.12
C HIS A 517 -61.32 -47.38 -6.59
N VAL A 518 -60.33 -47.25 -7.47
CA VAL A 518 -60.40 -47.53 -8.91
C VAL A 518 -59.09 -48.20 -9.31
N SER A 519 -59.18 -49.34 -9.99
CA SER A 519 -58.01 -50.02 -10.54
C SER A 519 -57.44 -49.25 -11.73
N GLY A 520 -56.12 -49.28 -11.88
CA GLY A 520 -55.41 -48.57 -12.94
C GLY A 520 -53.98 -48.25 -12.52
N ASP A 521 -53.32 -47.40 -13.29
CA ASP A 521 -51.94 -47.02 -13.07
C ASP A 521 -51.75 -45.50 -13.07
N VAL A 522 -50.74 -45.04 -12.35
CA VAL A 522 -50.34 -43.64 -12.30
C VAL A 522 -48.85 -43.56 -12.61
N GLU A 523 -48.48 -42.83 -13.67
CA GLU A 523 -47.09 -42.42 -13.87
C GLU A 523 -46.78 -41.31 -12.86
N VAL A 524 -45.74 -41.53 -12.08
CA VAL A 524 -45.27 -40.63 -11.03
C VAL A 524 -43.93 -40.06 -11.46
N ARG A 525 -43.83 -38.74 -11.54
CA ARG A 525 -42.58 -38.00 -11.78
C ARG A 525 -42.29 -37.07 -10.62
N VAL A 526 -41.05 -37.01 -10.17
CA VAL A 526 -40.61 -36.06 -9.12
C VAL A 526 -39.92 -34.87 -9.78
N ASP A 527 -40.58 -33.71 -9.80
CA ASP A 527 -40.01 -32.46 -10.32
C ASP A 527 -38.88 -31.97 -9.40
N LEU A 528 -37.63 -32.20 -9.78
CA LEU A 528 -36.44 -31.73 -9.04
C LEU A 528 -35.96 -30.36 -9.52
N GLY A 529 -36.64 -29.74 -10.49
CA GLY A 529 -36.30 -28.44 -11.02
C GLY A 529 -36.71 -27.28 -10.10
N ALA A 530 -36.44 -26.06 -10.55
CA ALA A 530 -36.73 -24.84 -9.79
C ALA A 530 -38.22 -24.65 -9.44
N THR A 531 -39.13 -25.25 -10.20
CA THR A 531 -40.59 -25.20 -9.95
C THR A 531 -41.10 -26.30 -9.02
N GLY A 532 -40.25 -27.28 -8.69
CA GLY A 532 -40.58 -28.43 -7.85
C GLY A 532 -39.79 -28.41 -6.53
N ALA A 533 -38.92 -29.40 -6.34
CA ALA A 533 -38.11 -29.54 -5.14
C ALA A 533 -36.87 -28.63 -5.13
N ASN A 534 -36.48 -28.06 -6.27
CA ASN A 534 -35.26 -27.26 -6.45
C ASN A 534 -33.99 -28.01 -6.00
N LEU A 535 -33.86 -29.26 -6.44
CA LEU A 535 -32.71 -30.14 -6.18
C LEU A 535 -32.11 -30.65 -7.52
N PRO A 536 -31.75 -29.76 -8.47
CA PRO A 536 -31.27 -30.18 -9.79
C PRO A 536 -30.00 -31.04 -9.71
N TRP A 537 -29.20 -30.89 -8.64
CA TRP A 537 -28.01 -31.71 -8.38
C TRP A 537 -28.30 -33.17 -7.99
N LEU A 538 -29.58 -33.56 -7.86
CA LEU A 538 -30.00 -34.95 -7.64
C LEU A 538 -30.70 -35.58 -8.85
N ARG A 539 -30.71 -34.89 -9.99
CA ARG A 539 -31.11 -35.47 -11.28
C ARG A 539 -30.04 -36.43 -11.80
N ALA A 540 -30.44 -37.34 -12.66
CA ALA A 540 -29.57 -38.33 -13.31
C ALA A 540 -30.01 -38.52 -14.76
N ASP A 541 -29.18 -39.16 -15.57
CA ASP A 541 -29.56 -39.68 -16.90
C ASP A 541 -30.37 -40.97 -16.67
N TRP A 542 -31.71 -40.89 -16.78
CA TRP A 542 -32.59 -42.04 -16.58
C TRP A 542 -32.98 -42.65 -17.93
N PRO A 543 -32.81 -43.96 -18.15
CA PRO A 543 -33.03 -44.60 -19.45
C PRO A 543 -34.49 -44.57 -19.96
N GLU A 544 -35.43 -44.11 -19.13
CA GLU A 544 -36.88 -44.17 -19.37
C GLU A 544 -37.46 -42.89 -20.00
N ASP A 545 -36.63 -41.87 -20.27
CA ASP A 545 -37.05 -40.58 -20.84
C ASP A 545 -36.92 -40.47 -22.37
N GLY A 546 -36.09 -41.33 -22.98
CA GLY A 546 -35.94 -41.47 -24.42
C GLY A 546 -34.65 -40.89 -25.02
N ASN A 547 -33.76 -40.28 -24.22
CA ASN A 547 -32.50 -39.72 -24.68
C ASN A 547 -31.41 -39.94 -23.63
N GLN A 548 -30.80 -41.13 -23.64
CA GLN A 548 -29.53 -41.41 -22.94
C GLN A 548 -28.39 -40.59 -23.60
N ASP A 549 -28.48 -39.28 -23.49
CA ASP A 549 -27.57 -38.32 -24.09
C ASP A 549 -26.41 -37.96 -23.16
N GLY A 550 -26.37 -38.55 -21.95
CA GLY A 550 -25.34 -38.37 -20.95
C GLY A 550 -25.53 -37.12 -20.08
N LEU A 551 -26.65 -36.40 -20.21
CA LEU A 551 -26.95 -35.23 -19.40
C LEU A 551 -27.66 -35.62 -18.09
N LEU A 552 -27.35 -34.89 -17.01
CA LEU A 552 -27.88 -35.16 -15.67
C LEU A 552 -29.08 -34.26 -15.37
N ASP A 553 -30.06 -34.24 -16.27
CA ASP A 553 -31.21 -33.31 -16.22
C ASP A 553 -32.57 -34.00 -16.08
N ASP A 554 -32.61 -35.33 -15.92
CA ASP A 554 -33.87 -36.05 -15.81
C ASP A 554 -34.40 -36.15 -14.37
N ASP A 555 -35.70 -35.87 -14.28
CA ASP A 555 -36.51 -36.11 -13.11
C ASP A 555 -36.86 -37.61 -13.01
N PRO A 556 -36.73 -38.26 -11.83
CA PRO A 556 -37.00 -39.68 -11.69
C PRO A 556 -38.48 -39.99 -11.89
N ARG A 557 -38.74 -41.11 -12.59
CA ARG A 557 -40.08 -41.60 -12.91
C ARG A 557 -40.26 -43.04 -12.45
N ALA A 558 -41.52 -43.39 -12.16
CA ALA A 558 -41.94 -44.74 -11.87
C ALA A 558 -43.46 -44.86 -11.99
N ARG A 559 -43.99 -46.08 -11.83
CA ARG A 559 -45.42 -46.40 -11.91
C ARG A 559 -45.97 -46.88 -10.57
N ALA A 560 -47.09 -46.29 -10.16
CA ALA A 560 -47.91 -46.78 -9.07
C ALA A 560 -49.14 -47.50 -9.65
N THR A 561 -49.30 -48.79 -9.39
CA THR A 561 -50.36 -49.62 -9.98
C THR A 561 -51.34 -50.10 -8.91
N PHE A 562 -52.63 -49.83 -9.11
CA PHE A 562 -53.72 -50.16 -8.20
C PHE A 562 -54.62 -51.24 -8.79
N GLY A 563 -55.05 -52.20 -7.95
CA GLY A 563 -55.94 -53.29 -8.34
C GLY A 563 -55.23 -54.53 -8.86
N ILE A 564 -53.92 -54.68 -8.58
CA ILE A 564 -53.17 -55.92 -8.80
C ILE A 564 -52.83 -56.50 -7.42
N TRP A 565 -53.19 -57.77 -7.23
CA TRP A 565 -52.99 -58.50 -5.97
C TRP A 565 -51.53 -58.97 -5.83
N GLU A 566 -50.90 -58.70 -4.68
CA GLU A 566 -49.64 -59.33 -4.29
C GLU A 566 -49.89 -60.83 -4.01
N GLY A 567 -49.41 -61.71 -4.89
CA GLY A 567 -49.66 -63.16 -4.84
C GLY A 567 -49.43 -63.78 -3.45
N ARG A 568 -50.35 -64.66 -3.00
CA ARG A 568 -50.18 -65.43 -1.76
C ARG A 568 -49.07 -66.49 -1.92
N ASP A 569 -48.21 -66.56 -0.92
CA ASP A 569 -47.34 -67.72 -0.65
C ASP A 569 -48.13 -68.76 0.17
N ALA A 570 -49.04 -69.50 -0.49
CA ALA A 570 -49.65 -70.74 0.04
C ALA A 570 -50.44 -71.47 -1.06
N LEU A 571 -49.77 -72.37 -1.78
CA LEU A 571 -50.40 -73.44 -2.54
C LEU A 571 -51.02 -74.46 -1.56
N ILE A 572 -52.35 -74.64 -1.59
CA ILE A 572 -52.98 -75.84 -1.03
C ILE A 572 -53.24 -76.80 -2.21
N PHE A 573 -52.45 -77.87 -2.31
CA PHE A 573 -52.79 -79.02 -3.14
C PHE A 573 -53.95 -79.78 -2.49
N GLN A 574 -55.06 -79.92 -3.21
CA GLN A 574 -56.08 -80.91 -2.87
C GLN A 574 -55.92 -82.11 -3.81
N ARG A 575 -55.45 -83.23 -3.24
CA ARG A 575 -55.37 -84.54 -3.89
C ARG A 575 -56.75 -85.18 -3.83
N GLU A 576 -57.42 -85.33 -4.96
CA GLU A 576 -58.53 -86.26 -5.07
C GLU A 576 -57.98 -87.68 -5.22
N LEU A 577 -58.36 -88.54 -4.27
CA LEU A 577 -58.27 -89.99 -4.34
C LEU A 577 -59.68 -90.48 -4.62
N TYR A 578 -59.89 -91.10 -5.79
CA TYR A 578 -60.56 -92.40 -5.89
C TYR A 578 -60.22 -93.10 -7.21
#